data_AF-A0A6N6NMB1-F1
#
_entry.id   AF-A0A6N6NMB1-F1
#
_cell.length_a   1.000
_cell.length_b   1.000
_cell.length_c   1.000
_cell.angle_alpha   90.00
_cell.angle_beta   90.00
_cell.angle_gamma   90.00
#
_symmetry.space_group_name_H-M   'P 1'
#
loop_
_entity.id
_entity.type
_entity.pdbx_description
1 polymer ?
#
loop_
_entity_poly.entity_id
_entity_poly.type
_entity_poly.pdbx_seq_one_letter_code
_entity_poly.pdbx_strand_id
1 'polypeptide(L)'
;MAILRHWSICALSALILAAVCALCIVAPGCALAAEADAQADDANSWRFADGQLLTVPGLGGISLLSSESYTEFDATLTPNGYATVNRQTGSQRLIPGAISKGIDVSEHNRTIDWEAVKNDGVKFAIIRVGYGNDLTNQDDKYWLRNVSECERLGIPYGVYIYSYAKNADMARSEADHVLRLIKGHDLSYPVYFDMEDKSQLNATGGDPTELAKIASAFCEKIEAAGYDVGIYANRNWFTNYLTDPVFDNWVRWVAEYGVSQCQYGGEYGMWQLSSGGRVKGIDYPADDEGGRVDVNLMYRAGYSSDVAAGDWFVESGAFDYVVIREIMGNYSGTNHFGPYDTITRAQVATILWRLAGSPASSVSQPFSDADPNEYYYNALCWAKEIGVSTGYSGTDSFGPNDPVTREQLATLFARYASVVDGRDTSSDCSAMNSKNGADEVSDYAREAMGWAVDTGLIAGVNGTDLEPGGTAWRASMAEMVKRYSSF
;
A
#
# COMPACT_ATOMS: atom_id res chain seq x y z
N MET A 1 30.06 24.38 58.49
CA MET A 1 29.19 24.63 59.67
C MET A 1 27.89 23.90 59.40
N ALA A 2 27.54 22.98 60.29
CA ALA A 2 26.74 21.80 60.01
C ALA A 2 25.33 21.87 60.64
N ILE A 3 24.36 21.36 59.87
CA ILE A 3 23.35 20.37 60.28
C ILE A 3 22.09 20.82 61.08
N LEU A 4 21.01 20.12 60.71
CA LEU A 4 19.73 19.83 61.37
C LEU A 4 18.63 20.89 61.34
N ARG A 5 17.52 20.54 60.68
CA ARG A 5 16.25 20.26 61.39
C ARG A 5 15.33 19.36 60.58
N HIS A 6 14.58 18.58 61.34
CA HIS A 6 13.84 17.40 60.98
C HIS A 6 12.33 17.70 61.07
N TRP A 7 11.57 17.06 60.18
CA TRP A 7 10.18 16.58 60.31
C TRP A 7 9.03 17.55 60.04
N SER A 8 8.21 17.21 59.02
CA SER A 8 6.78 16.91 59.19
C SER A 8 6.05 16.54 57.87
N ILE A 9 5.16 15.54 57.98
CA ILE A 9 3.85 15.40 57.27
C ILE A 9 3.86 14.88 55.81
N CYS A 10 3.25 13.72 55.54
CA CYS A 10 1.81 13.64 55.17
C CYS A 10 1.35 12.18 54.91
N ALA A 11 0.09 11.92 55.25
CA ALA A 11 -0.63 10.66 55.10
C ALA A 11 -1.49 10.64 53.82
N LEU A 12 -1.76 9.45 53.25
CA LEU A 12 -3.09 8.82 53.04
C LEU A 12 -3.12 7.85 51.82
N SER A 13 -3.75 6.68 52.05
CA SER A 13 -4.49 5.78 51.11
C SER A 13 -3.73 5.06 49.95
N ALA A 14 -3.94 3.79 49.58
CA ALA A 14 -4.76 2.66 50.06
C ALA A 14 -4.36 1.35 49.31
N LEU A 15 -4.61 0.17 49.94
CA LEU A 15 -5.03 -1.16 49.36
C LEU A 15 -4.10 -1.84 48.31
N ILE A 16 -3.60 -3.10 48.38
CA ILE A 16 -4.09 -4.44 48.80
C ILE A 16 -2.87 -5.39 48.90
N LEU A 17 -2.80 -6.31 49.88
CA LEU A 17 -2.13 -7.61 49.71
C LEU A 17 -2.52 -8.66 50.78
N ALA A 18 -2.60 -9.92 50.31
CA ALA A 18 -2.51 -11.19 51.04
C ALA A 18 -3.75 -11.64 51.84
N ALA A 19 -4.22 -12.89 51.83
CA ALA A 19 -3.81 -14.17 51.25
C ALA A 19 -5.03 -15.12 51.31
N VAL A 20 -4.96 -16.33 50.73
CA VAL A 20 -5.39 -17.61 51.36
C VAL A 20 -5.14 -18.78 50.39
N CYS A 21 -4.48 -19.82 50.91
CA CYS A 21 -4.26 -21.12 50.29
C CYS A 21 -5.49 -22.04 50.39
N ALA A 22 -5.47 -23.06 49.51
CA ALA A 22 -6.20 -24.34 49.55
C ALA A 22 -7.62 -24.38 48.96
N LEU A 23 -7.76 -25.01 47.78
CA LEU A 23 -8.52 -26.25 47.54
C LEU A 23 -8.66 -26.44 46.01
N CYS A 24 -7.96 -27.40 45.41
CA CYS A 24 -8.32 -27.92 44.09
C CYS A 24 -8.55 -29.43 44.22
N ILE A 25 -9.83 -29.78 44.13
CA ILE A 25 -10.37 -31.13 44.07
C ILE A 25 -9.97 -31.74 42.73
N VAL A 26 -9.39 -32.94 42.78
CA VAL A 26 -9.08 -33.78 41.61
C VAL A 26 -10.39 -34.32 41.03
N ALA A 27 -10.71 -33.94 39.79
CA ALA A 27 -11.68 -34.67 38.96
C ALA A 27 -10.89 -35.58 38.01
N PRO A 28 -11.14 -36.91 37.98
CA PRO A 28 -10.45 -37.83 37.08
C PRO A 28 -11.20 -37.87 35.74
N GLY A 29 -10.56 -37.43 34.66
CA GLY A 29 -11.16 -37.53 33.33
C GLY A 29 -10.61 -36.55 32.32
N CYS A 30 -9.30 -36.54 32.09
CA CYS A 30 -8.77 -36.14 30.80
C CYS A 30 -7.47 -36.91 30.60
N ALA A 31 -7.54 -37.97 29.81
CA ALA A 31 -6.36 -38.64 29.33
C ALA A 31 -5.50 -37.58 28.62
N LEU A 32 -4.25 -37.46 29.03
CA LEU A 32 -3.19 -36.82 28.25
C LEU A 32 -3.21 -37.49 26.87
N ALA A 33 -3.85 -36.85 25.90
CA ALA A 33 -3.50 -37.06 24.52
C ALA A 33 -2.03 -36.64 24.43
N ALA A 34 -1.16 -37.60 24.16
CA ALA A 34 0.22 -37.32 23.81
C ALA A 34 0.20 -36.25 22.71
N GLU A 35 0.87 -35.12 22.95
CA GLU A 35 1.16 -34.14 21.92
C GLU A 35 1.82 -34.90 20.76
N ALA A 36 1.08 -35.07 19.66
CA ALA A 36 1.68 -35.54 18.43
C ALA A 36 2.73 -34.50 18.06
N ASP A 37 3.99 -34.95 17.96
CA ASP A 37 5.17 -34.13 17.64
C ASP A 37 4.80 -33.06 16.60
N ALA A 38 4.76 -31.80 17.03
CA ALA A 38 4.70 -30.69 16.10
C ALA A 38 5.97 -30.76 15.26
N GLN A 39 5.82 -30.98 13.94
CA GLN A 39 6.94 -30.83 13.03
C GLN A 39 7.40 -29.38 13.14
N ALA A 40 8.64 -29.18 13.61
CA ALA A 40 9.23 -27.86 13.67
C ALA A 40 9.22 -27.23 12.26
N ASP A 41 8.95 -25.93 12.17
CA ASP A 41 9.17 -25.14 10.96
C ASP A 41 10.64 -25.32 10.54
N ASP A 42 10.86 -26.13 9.51
CA ASP A 42 12.16 -26.60 9.03
C ASP A 42 12.55 -25.87 7.73
N ALA A 43 12.03 -24.65 7.53
CA ALA A 43 12.12 -23.86 6.32
C ALA A 43 13.52 -23.92 5.70
N ASN A 44 13.59 -24.23 4.41
CA ASN A 44 14.85 -24.43 3.72
C ASN A 44 14.83 -23.77 2.34
N SER A 45 15.08 -22.46 2.35
CA SER A 45 15.04 -21.62 1.17
C SER A 45 16.40 -20.98 0.86
N TRP A 46 16.38 -19.90 0.09
CA TRP A 46 17.53 -19.05 -0.18
C TRP A 46 17.92 -18.17 1.01
N ARG A 47 17.04 -18.05 2.01
CA ARG A 47 17.25 -17.25 3.22
C ARG A 47 17.13 -18.06 4.52
N PHE A 48 16.71 -19.32 4.46
CA PHE A 48 16.65 -20.23 5.61
C PHE A 48 17.41 -21.55 5.38
N ALA A 49 18.00 -22.09 6.45
CA ALA A 49 18.46 -23.47 6.52
C ALA A 49 17.99 -24.09 7.84
N ASP A 50 17.27 -25.21 7.74
CA ASP A 50 16.75 -25.97 8.87
C ASP A 50 15.91 -25.09 9.84
N GLY A 51 15.06 -24.22 9.27
CA GLY A 51 14.20 -23.30 10.03
C GLY A 51 14.92 -22.10 10.63
N GLN A 52 16.25 -21.97 10.43
CA GLN A 52 17.04 -20.83 10.91
C GLN A 52 17.32 -19.86 9.78
N LEU A 53 17.13 -18.57 10.04
CA LEU A 53 17.52 -17.52 9.09
C LEU A 53 19.03 -17.61 8.86
N LEU A 54 19.45 -17.54 7.61
CA LEU A 54 20.86 -17.47 7.25
C LEU A 54 21.45 -16.13 7.71
N THR A 55 21.95 -16.08 8.94
CA THR A 55 22.75 -14.96 9.49
C THR A 55 24.20 -15.14 9.07
N VAL A 56 24.90 -14.13 8.51
CA VAL A 56 26.37 -14.25 8.48
C VAL A 56 27.15 -12.94 8.59
N PRO A 57 27.81 -12.71 9.74
CA PRO A 57 29.07 -11.97 9.82
C PRO A 57 30.24 -12.85 9.32
N GLY A 58 30.83 -12.46 8.18
CA GLY A 58 32.19 -12.83 7.77
C GLY A 58 32.51 -14.32 7.55
N LEU A 59 32.18 -14.87 6.37
CA LEU A 59 32.98 -15.87 5.64
C LEU A 59 32.43 -16.03 4.21
N GLY A 60 33.32 -16.13 3.22
CA GLY A 60 33.01 -16.01 1.79
C GLY A 60 32.48 -17.28 1.10
N GLY A 61 31.67 -17.03 0.05
CA GLY A 61 31.09 -18.00 -0.89
C GLY A 61 29.63 -18.31 -0.52
N ILE A 62 28.66 -17.44 -0.80
CA ILE A 62 28.15 -17.07 -2.13
C ILE A 62 27.86 -15.56 -2.17
N SER A 63 28.50 -14.89 -3.12
CA SER A 63 28.30 -13.48 -3.45
C SER A 63 26.89 -13.25 -4.00
N LEU A 64 26.00 -12.58 -3.24
CA LEU A 64 24.87 -11.81 -3.79
C LEU A 64 24.20 -10.84 -2.80
N LEU A 65 24.90 -10.41 -1.75
CA LEU A 65 24.51 -9.21 -0.98
C LEU A 65 25.74 -8.33 -0.92
N SER A 66 25.78 -7.35 -1.83
CA SER A 66 26.82 -6.32 -1.82
C SER A 66 26.88 -5.69 -0.43
N SER A 67 28.06 -5.25 -0.01
CA SER A 67 28.29 -4.51 1.23
C SER A 67 27.44 -3.23 1.38
N GLU A 68 26.73 -2.82 0.33
CA GLU A 68 25.76 -1.71 0.37
C GLU A 68 24.43 -2.09 1.04
N SER A 69 24.03 -3.37 1.00
CA SER A 69 22.80 -3.89 1.64
C SER A 69 22.76 -3.71 3.17
N TYR A 70 23.92 -3.54 3.81
CA TYR A 70 24.04 -3.27 5.25
C TYR A 70 23.96 -1.77 5.60
N THR A 71 23.89 -0.89 4.61
CA THR A 71 23.90 0.55 4.85
C THR A 71 22.52 1.17 4.72
N GLU A 72 21.66 0.61 3.87
CA GLU A 72 20.29 1.04 3.63
C GLU A 72 19.31 0.08 4.30
N PHE A 73 18.59 0.53 5.32
CA PHE A 73 17.76 -0.35 6.16
C PHE A 73 16.25 -0.20 5.97
N ASP A 74 15.77 0.90 5.39
CA ASP A 74 14.33 1.19 5.32
C ASP A 74 14.03 2.11 4.13
N ALA A 75 12.77 2.10 3.69
CA ALA A 75 12.21 3.06 2.76
C ALA A 75 11.40 4.13 3.52
N THR A 76 11.60 5.40 3.20
CA THR A 76 10.86 6.51 3.80
C THR A 76 10.15 7.29 2.72
N LEU A 77 8.90 7.71 2.99
CA LEU A 77 8.18 8.59 2.08
C LEU A 77 8.84 9.97 2.09
N THR A 78 9.17 10.46 0.90
CA THR A 78 9.68 11.81 0.65
C THR A 78 8.69 12.56 -0.26
N PRO A 79 8.81 13.89 -0.43
CA PRO A 79 8.01 14.64 -1.42
C PRO A 79 8.11 14.05 -2.84
N ASN A 80 9.23 13.40 -3.16
CA ASN A 80 9.53 12.85 -4.49
C ASN A 80 9.26 11.34 -4.60
N GLY A 81 8.54 10.74 -3.65
CA GLY A 81 8.27 9.29 -3.59
C GLY A 81 9.03 8.59 -2.47
N TYR A 82 9.09 7.26 -2.49
CA TYR A 82 9.86 6.51 -1.49
C TYR A 82 11.36 6.59 -1.76
N ALA A 83 12.15 6.72 -0.70
CA ALA A 83 13.60 6.71 -0.77
C ALA A 83 14.19 5.76 0.27
N THR A 84 15.24 5.01 -0.08
CA THR A 84 16.09 4.39 0.93
C THR A 84 17.07 5.41 1.50
N VAL A 85 17.43 5.25 2.77
CA VAL A 85 18.45 6.08 3.43
C VAL A 85 19.63 5.21 3.84
N ASN A 86 20.81 5.58 3.37
CA ASN A 86 22.06 5.02 3.86
C ASN A 86 22.33 5.57 5.26
N ARG A 87 22.28 4.73 6.29
CA ARG A 87 22.50 5.13 7.69
C ARG A 87 23.95 5.52 8.00
N GLN A 88 24.92 5.10 7.19
CA GLN A 88 26.32 5.43 7.41
C GLN A 88 26.65 6.83 6.86
N THR A 89 26.11 7.17 5.69
CA THR A 89 26.42 8.42 4.98
C THR A 89 25.31 9.47 5.08
N GLY A 90 24.09 9.06 5.44
CA GLY A 90 22.88 9.89 5.37
C GLY A 90 22.36 10.12 3.95
N SER A 91 22.99 9.55 2.92
CA SER A 91 22.57 9.75 1.53
C SER A 91 21.24 9.05 1.27
N GLN A 92 20.33 9.75 0.57
CA GLN A 92 19.05 9.20 0.14
C GLN A 92 19.11 8.72 -1.30
N ARG A 93 18.40 7.64 -1.60
CA ARG A 93 18.21 7.13 -2.96
C ARG A 93 16.72 6.94 -3.22
N LEU A 94 16.18 7.62 -4.23
CA LEU A 94 14.79 7.45 -4.65
C LEU A 94 14.55 6.06 -5.23
N ILE A 95 13.34 5.57 -4.99
CA ILE A 95 12.83 4.30 -5.48
C ILE A 95 11.66 4.63 -6.42
N PRO A 96 11.91 4.73 -7.74
CA PRO A 96 10.88 5.11 -8.70
C PRO A 96 9.73 4.11 -8.71
N GLY A 97 8.49 4.57 -8.90
CA GLY A 97 7.30 3.73 -9.02
C GLY A 97 6.82 3.03 -7.75
N ALA A 98 7.57 3.11 -6.64
CA ALA A 98 7.09 2.61 -5.36
C ALA A 98 6.01 3.54 -4.79
N ILE A 99 4.88 2.96 -4.43
CA ILE A 99 3.66 3.67 -4.06
C ILE A 99 3.30 3.55 -2.58
N SER A 100 3.73 2.48 -1.91
CA SER A 100 3.39 2.24 -0.52
C SER A 100 4.44 1.39 0.16
N LYS A 101 4.81 1.74 1.40
CA LYS A 101 5.64 0.89 2.26
C LYS A 101 4.76 -0.02 3.11
N GLY A 102 5.02 -1.31 3.03
CA GLY A 102 4.49 -2.31 3.94
C GLY A 102 5.58 -3.14 4.57
N ILE A 103 5.16 -4.06 5.43
CA ILE A 103 6.00 -5.11 6.00
C ILE A 103 5.34 -6.46 5.78
N ASP A 104 6.12 -7.53 5.82
CA ASP A 104 5.57 -8.86 6.02
C ASP A 104 6.10 -9.47 7.32
N VAL A 105 5.22 -10.19 8.01
CA VAL A 105 5.43 -10.59 9.41
C VAL A 105 4.89 -11.98 9.70
N SER A 106 5.50 -12.62 10.69
CA SER A 106 5.20 -13.97 11.17
C SER A 106 5.48 -14.10 12.67
N GLU A 107 5.35 -15.30 13.21
CA GLU A 107 5.76 -15.64 14.57
C GLU A 107 7.23 -15.35 14.86
N HIS A 108 8.07 -15.29 13.83
CA HIS A 108 9.47 -14.95 13.99
C HIS A 108 9.65 -13.52 14.52
N ASN A 109 8.76 -12.59 14.16
CA ASN A 109 8.77 -11.19 14.62
C ASN A 109 8.17 -11.01 16.02
N ARG A 110 7.57 -12.06 16.59
CA ARG A 110 7.01 -12.08 17.95
C ARG A 110 5.94 -10.99 18.16
N THR A 111 5.90 -10.43 19.37
CA THR A 111 4.95 -9.39 19.77
C THR A 111 5.34 -8.04 19.14
N ILE A 112 4.52 -7.60 18.19
CA ILE A 112 4.63 -6.30 17.50
C ILE A 112 3.76 -5.24 18.18
N ASP A 113 4.30 -4.06 18.45
CA ASP A 113 3.52 -2.84 18.74
C ASP A 113 3.05 -2.20 17.42
N TRP A 114 1.81 -2.51 17.03
CA TRP A 114 1.25 -2.10 15.74
C TRP A 114 0.92 -0.61 15.66
N GLU A 115 0.70 0.06 16.79
CA GLU A 115 0.53 1.53 16.80
C GLU A 115 1.85 2.21 16.48
N ALA A 116 2.95 1.76 17.08
CA ALA A 116 4.29 2.23 16.74
C ALA A 116 4.64 1.94 15.28
N VAL A 117 4.33 0.74 14.77
CA VAL A 117 4.54 0.36 13.36
C VAL A 117 3.79 1.29 12.40
N LYS A 118 2.50 1.53 12.65
CA LYS A 118 1.68 2.45 11.84
C LYS A 118 2.25 3.87 11.86
N ASN A 119 2.66 4.35 13.03
CA ASN A 119 3.25 5.67 13.21
C ASN A 119 4.64 5.81 12.57
N ASP A 120 5.33 4.71 12.31
CA ASP A 120 6.61 4.66 11.59
C ASP A 120 6.45 4.60 10.06
N GLY A 121 5.22 4.79 9.57
CA GLY A 121 4.92 4.95 8.15
C GLY A 121 4.65 3.65 7.41
N VAL A 122 4.43 2.54 8.10
CA VAL A 122 3.91 1.30 7.50
C VAL A 122 2.43 1.51 7.13
N LYS A 123 2.10 1.20 5.87
CA LYS A 123 0.78 1.42 5.27
C LYS A 123 0.00 0.13 5.03
N PHE A 124 0.68 -1.01 4.95
CA PHE A 124 0.05 -2.31 4.86
C PHE A 124 0.92 -3.41 5.47
N ALA A 125 0.33 -4.58 5.70
CA ALA A 125 1.05 -5.78 6.14
C ALA A 125 0.68 -7.02 5.31
N ILE A 126 1.62 -7.92 5.07
CA ILE A 126 1.34 -9.28 4.57
C ILE A 126 1.67 -10.26 5.70
N ILE A 127 0.67 -10.95 6.25
CA ILE A 127 0.78 -11.67 7.53
C ILE A 127 0.80 -13.18 7.28
N ARG A 128 1.76 -13.91 7.87
CA ARG A 128 1.82 -15.37 7.74
C ARG A 128 0.64 -16.02 8.43
N VAL A 129 -0.14 -16.83 7.72
CA VAL A 129 -1.18 -17.68 8.34
C VAL A 129 -0.60 -18.94 8.97
N GLY A 130 0.50 -19.44 8.41
CA GLY A 130 1.13 -20.70 8.78
C GLY A 130 2.07 -21.19 7.70
N TYR A 131 2.34 -22.49 7.74
CA TYR A 131 3.15 -23.20 6.75
C TYR A 131 2.57 -24.60 6.50
N GLY A 132 2.79 -25.16 5.33
CA GLY A 132 2.42 -26.55 5.06
C GLY A 132 0.91 -26.87 5.09
N ASN A 133 0.60 -28.14 5.28
CA ASN A 133 -0.77 -28.67 5.14
C ASN A 133 -1.74 -28.09 6.18
N ASP A 134 -3.05 -28.22 5.93
CA ASP A 134 -4.10 -27.79 6.86
C ASP A 134 -4.07 -28.54 8.21
N LEU A 135 -3.19 -28.08 9.10
CA LEU A 135 -2.92 -28.63 10.42
C LEU A 135 -2.77 -27.48 11.40
N THR A 136 -3.53 -27.53 12.50
CA THR A 136 -3.56 -26.46 13.49
C THR A 136 -2.22 -26.24 14.21
N ASN A 137 -1.33 -27.25 14.24
CA ASN A 137 0.01 -27.11 14.81
C ASN A 137 1.00 -26.42 13.85
N GLN A 138 0.60 -26.18 12.60
CA GLN A 138 1.35 -25.40 11.61
C GLN A 138 0.77 -23.99 11.41
N ASP A 139 -0.28 -23.63 12.15
CA ASP A 139 -0.77 -22.25 12.24
C ASP A 139 0.35 -21.36 12.81
N ASP A 140 0.54 -20.17 12.23
CA ASP A 140 1.49 -19.21 12.75
C ASP A 140 1.03 -18.72 14.14
N LYS A 141 1.91 -18.81 15.13
CA LYS A 141 1.56 -18.51 16.54
C LYS A 141 1.11 -17.07 16.78
N TYR A 142 1.44 -16.14 15.89
CA TYR A 142 1.11 -14.72 15.99
C TYR A 142 0.08 -14.26 14.97
N TRP A 143 -0.37 -15.13 14.04
CA TRP A 143 -1.40 -14.86 13.02
C TRP A 143 -2.57 -14.04 13.58
N LEU A 144 -3.32 -14.61 14.52
CA LEU A 144 -4.57 -14.02 15.01
C LEU A 144 -4.32 -12.68 15.72
N ARG A 145 -3.22 -12.57 16.46
CA ARG A 145 -2.85 -11.33 17.14
C ARG A 145 -2.56 -10.23 16.12
N ASN A 146 -1.77 -10.53 15.10
CA ASN A 146 -1.37 -9.55 14.09
C ASN A 146 -2.57 -9.08 13.27
N VAL A 147 -3.42 -9.99 12.82
CA VAL A 147 -4.66 -9.65 12.11
C VAL A 147 -5.59 -8.80 12.98
N SER A 148 -5.82 -9.18 14.23
CA SER A 148 -6.70 -8.44 15.14
C SER A 148 -6.21 -7.00 15.36
N GLU A 149 -4.90 -6.79 15.45
CA GLU A 149 -4.33 -5.44 15.61
C GLU A 149 -4.40 -4.62 14.32
N CYS A 150 -4.16 -5.24 13.16
CA CYS A 150 -4.36 -4.59 11.87
C CYS A 150 -5.82 -4.15 11.69
N GLU A 151 -6.79 -5.01 12.00
CA GLU A 151 -8.23 -4.68 11.94
C GLU A 151 -8.60 -3.58 12.93
N ARG A 152 -8.14 -3.67 14.19
CA ARG A 152 -8.38 -2.64 15.22
C ARG A 152 -7.87 -1.27 14.79
N LEU A 153 -6.72 -1.22 14.12
CA LEU A 153 -6.07 0.01 13.71
C LEU A 153 -6.42 0.44 12.28
N GLY A 154 -7.21 -0.34 11.54
CA GLY A 154 -7.49 -0.10 10.13
C GLY A 154 -6.22 -0.06 9.28
N ILE A 155 -5.28 -0.97 9.52
CA ILE A 155 -4.10 -1.19 8.68
C ILE A 155 -4.49 -2.24 7.63
N PRO A 156 -4.54 -1.87 6.33
CA PRO A 156 -4.78 -2.83 5.26
C PRO A 156 -3.81 -4.01 5.33
N TYR A 157 -4.31 -5.23 5.14
CA TYR A 157 -3.44 -6.41 5.16
C TYR A 157 -3.87 -7.46 4.14
N GLY A 158 -2.89 -8.29 3.79
CA GLY A 158 -3.04 -9.54 3.06
C GLY A 158 -2.35 -10.64 3.84
N VAL A 159 -2.24 -11.82 3.25
CA VAL A 159 -1.74 -12.99 3.97
C VAL A 159 -0.80 -13.80 3.11
N TYR A 160 0.03 -14.63 3.74
CA TYR A 160 0.80 -15.63 3.01
C TYR A 160 0.90 -16.94 3.77
N ILE A 161 1.12 -18.03 3.03
CA ILE A 161 1.46 -19.35 3.57
C ILE A 161 2.80 -19.78 3.00
N TYR A 162 3.72 -20.20 3.87
CA TYR A 162 4.99 -20.80 3.46
C TYR A 162 4.74 -22.22 2.93
N SER A 163 5.00 -22.46 1.65
CA SER A 163 4.63 -23.72 1.01
C SER A 163 5.69 -24.80 1.18
N TYR A 164 5.25 -25.97 1.62
CA TYR A 164 5.98 -27.23 1.52
C TYR A 164 5.36 -28.18 0.48
N ALA A 165 4.42 -27.70 -0.33
CA ALA A 165 3.69 -28.52 -1.27
C ALA A 165 4.60 -29.09 -2.35
N LYS A 166 4.73 -30.42 -2.34
CA LYS A 166 5.48 -31.18 -3.34
C LYS A 166 4.62 -31.65 -4.51
N ASN A 167 3.31 -31.43 -4.44
CA ASN A 167 2.33 -31.82 -5.44
C ASN A 167 1.02 -31.03 -5.24
N ALA A 168 0.10 -31.16 -6.21
CA ALA A 168 -1.17 -30.46 -6.21
C ALA A 168 -2.09 -30.77 -5.00
N ASP A 169 -2.05 -31.99 -4.45
CA ASP A 169 -2.90 -32.33 -3.30
C ASP A 169 -2.44 -31.63 -2.02
N MET A 170 -1.12 -31.53 -1.81
CA MET A 170 -0.56 -30.72 -0.72
C MET A 170 -0.87 -29.24 -0.91
N ALA A 171 -0.79 -28.71 -2.15
CA ALA A 171 -1.13 -27.32 -2.43
C ALA A 171 -2.62 -27.02 -2.16
N ARG A 172 -3.54 -27.95 -2.46
CA ARG A 172 -4.96 -27.79 -2.09
C ARG A 172 -5.20 -27.82 -0.59
N SER A 173 -4.39 -28.60 0.14
CA SER A 173 -4.40 -28.67 1.61
C SER A 173 -3.84 -27.38 2.21
N GLU A 174 -2.76 -26.81 1.67
CA GLU A 174 -2.26 -25.48 2.02
C GLU A 174 -3.30 -24.38 1.75
N ALA A 175 -4.07 -24.48 0.65
CA ALA A 175 -5.19 -23.57 0.41
C ALA A 175 -6.32 -23.74 1.45
N ASP A 176 -6.65 -24.97 1.85
CA ASP A 176 -7.61 -25.21 2.94
C ASP A 176 -7.15 -24.59 4.27
N HIS A 177 -5.85 -24.66 4.56
CA HIS A 177 -5.22 -24.04 5.73
C HIS A 177 -5.47 -22.54 5.76
N VAL A 178 -5.15 -21.85 4.66
CA VAL A 178 -5.41 -20.42 4.50
C VAL A 178 -6.89 -20.13 4.68
N LEU A 179 -7.77 -20.82 3.95
CA LEU A 179 -9.22 -20.58 3.97
C LEU A 179 -9.84 -20.81 5.34
N ARG A 180 -9.32 -21.76 6.13
CA ARG A 180 -9.74 -21.96 7.53
C ARG A 180 -9.43 -20.74 8.38
N LEU A 181 -8.24 -20.15 8.23
CA LEU A 181 -7.75 -19.07 9.08
C LEU A 181 -8.25 -17.68 8.68
N ILE A 182 -8.49 -17.42 7.39
CA ILE A 182 -9.00 -16.12 6.92
C ILE A 182 -10.53 -16.00 6.98
N LYS A 183 -11.24 -17.07 7.37
CA LYS A 183 -12.71 -17.06 7.42
C LYS A 183 -13.22 -16.01 8.40
N GLY A 184 -13.99 -15.05 7.88
CA GLY A 184 -14.57 -13.97 8.69
C GLY A 184 -13.68 -12.74 8.83
N HIS A 185 -12.53 -12.73 8.15
CA HIS A 185 -11.60 -11.62 8.04
C HIS A 185 -11.72 -10.96 6.65
N ASP A 186 -11.54 -9.64 6.60
CA ASP A 186 -11.65 -8.84 5.37
C ASP A 186 -10.25 -8.40 4.92
N LEU A 187 -9.76 -9.05 3.86
CA LEU A 187 -8.41 -8.84 3.35
C LEU A 187 -8.43 -7.69 2.34
N SER A 188 -7.53 -6.72 2.51
CA SER A 188 -7.35 -5.61 1.56
C SER A 188 -6.28 -5.89 0.51
N TYR A 189 -5.47 -6.94 0.73
CA TYR A 189 -4.40 -7.39 -0.15
C TYR A 189 -4.54 -8.91 -0.40
N PRO A 190 -3.92 -9.46 -1.46
CA PRO A 190 -4.07 -10.86 -1.84
C PRO A 190 -3.62 -11.86 -0.76
N VAL A 191 -4.08 -13.10 -0.96
CA VAL A 191 -3.44 -14.30 -0.43
C VAL A 191 -2.20 -14.60 -1.28
N TYR A 192 -1.03 -14.71 -0.68
CA TYR A 192 0.21 -15.05 -1.37
C TYR A 192 0.61 -16.50 -1.10
N PHE A 193 0.89 -17.22 -2.19
CA PHE A 193 1.54 -18.52 -2.15
C PHE A 193 3.06 -18.32 -2.16
N ASP A 194 3.72 -18.56 -1.03
CA ASP A 194 5.17 -18.42 -0.88
C ASP A 194 5.86 -19.69 -1.38
N MET A 195 6.42 -19.60 -2.60
CA MET A 195 7.11 -20.68 -3.30
C MET A 195 8.62 -20.43 -3.29
N GLU A 196 9.30 -20.90 -2.25
CA GLU A 196 10.75 -20.74 -2.14
C GLU A 196 11.51 -21.95 -1.56
N ASP A 197 10.79 -22.99 -1.16
CA ASP A 197 11.38 -24.12 -0.42
C ASP A 197 12.02 -25.15 -1.35
N LYS A 198 13.21 -25.64 -0.97
CA LYS A 198 13.97 -26.63 -1.75
C LYS A 198 13.21 -27.95 -1.93
N SER A 199 12.31 -28.31 -1.03
CA SER A 199 11.53 -29.55 -1.16
C SER A 199 10.66 -29.57 -2.41
N GLN A 200 10.15 -28.41 -2.84
CA GLN A 200 9.37 -28.28 -4.07
C GLN A 200 10.26 -28.54 -5.29
N LEU A 201 11.44 -27.91 -5.36
CA LEU A 201 12.42 -28.15 -6.42
C LEU A 201 12.89 -29.61 -6.45
N ASN A 202 13.14 -30.21 -5.28
CA ASN A 202 13.56 -31.60 -5.19
C ASN A 202 12.47 -32.57 -5.68
N ALA A 203 11.20 -32.26 -5.41
CA ALA A 203 10.08 -33.09 -5.83
C ALA A 203 9.77 -32.96 -7.33
N THR A 204 9.93 -31.77 -7.89
CA THR A 204 9.62 -31.49 -9.31
C THR A 204 10.83 -31.60 -10.23
N GLY A 205 12.04 -31.73 -9.69
CA GLY A 205 13.28 -31.55 -10.44
C GLY A 205 13.50 -30.11 -10.92
N GLY A 206 12.76 -29.14 -10.36
CA GLY A 206 12.74 -27.75 -10.84
C GLY A 206 12.00 -27.56 -12.16
N ASP A 207 11.18 -28.54 -12.59
CA ASP A 207 10.40 -28.45 -13.82
C ASP A 207 9.30 -27.37 -13.71
N PRO A 208 9.28 -26.35 -14.60
CA PRO A 208 8.29 -25.28 -14.53
C PRO A 208 6.84 -25.75 -14.66
N THR A 209 6.58 -26.82 -15.42
CA THR A 209 5.23 -27.36 -15.64
C THR A 209 4.71 -28.06 -14.38
N GLU A 210 5.58 -28.77 -13.66
CA GLU A 210 5.19 -29.39 -12.40
C GLU A 210 5.00 -28.36 -11.27
N LEU A 211 5.84 -27.33 -11.22
CA LEU A 211 5.66 -26.19 -10.31
C LEU A 211 4.36 -25.42 -10.62
N ALA A 212 4.03 -25.24 -11.90
CA ALA A 212 2.77 -24.68 -12.36
C ALA A 212 1.56 -25.46 -11.84
N LYS A 213 1.58 -26.80 -11.89
CA LYS A 213 0.48 -27.63 -11.35
C LYS A 213 0.30 -27.46 -9.84
N ILE A 214 1.39 -27.28 -9.09
CA ILE A 214 1.35 -27.02 -7.64
C ILE A 214 0.72 -25.64 -7.40
N ALA A 215 1.20 -24.61 -8.08
CA ALA A 215 0.68 -23.24 -7.96
C ALA A 215 -0.80 -23.14 -8.37
N SER A 216 -1.19 -23.69 -9.53
CA SER A 216 -2.58 -23.69 -9.99
C SER A 216 -3.52 -24.34 -8.98
N ALA A 217 -3.12 -25.46 -8.37
CA ALA A 217 -3.96 -26.17 -7.41
C ALA A 217 -4.24 -25.36 -6.14
N PHE A 218 -3.29 -24.52 -5.71
CA PHE A 218 -3.49 -23.57 -4.62
C PHE A 218 -4.33 -22.37 -5.10
N CYS A 219 -3.88 -21.69 -6.15
CA CYS A 219 -4.45 -20.43 -6.62
C CYS A 219 -5.91 -20.56 -7.05
N GLU A 220 -6.24 -21.57 -7.87
CA GLU A 220 -7.62 -21.79 -8.33
C GLU A 220 -8.59 -22.00 -7.16
N LYS A 221 -8.12 -22.61 -6.07
CA LYS A 221 -8.93 -22.87 -4.89
C LYS A 221 -9.18 -21.61 -4.05
N ILE A 222 -8.17 -20.75 -3.92
CA ILE A 222 -8.30 -19.44 -3.28
C ILE A 222 -9.23 -18.53 -4.09
N GLU A 223 -9.04 -18.47 -5.41
CA GLU A 223 -9.89 -17.69 -6.33
C GLU A 223 -11.35 -18.19 -6.32
N ALA A 224 -11.56 -19.51 -6.30
CA ALA A 224 -12.89 -20.10 -6.20
C ALA A 224 -13.61 -19.77 -4.88
N ALA A 225 -12.85 -19.42 -3.82
CA ALA A 225 -13.39 -18.92 -2.56
C ALA A 225 -13.64 -17.40 -2.57
N GLY A 226 -13.33 -16.70 -3.67
CA GLY A 226 -13.60 -15.29 -3.88
C GLY A 226 -12.48 -14.34 -3.44
N TYR A 227 -11.27 -14.84 -3.21
CA TYR A 227 -10.11 -14.04 -2.80
C TYR A 227 -9.14 -13.82 -3.96
N ASP A 228 -8.54 -12.62 -4.00
CA ASP A 228 -7.39 -12.37 -4.87
C ASP A 228 -6.18 -13.19 -4.42
N VAL A 229 -5.40 -13.70 -5.38
CA VAL A 229 -4.22 -14.53 -5.12
C VAL A 229 -2.98 -14.02 -5.86
N GLY A 230 -1.82 -14.21 -5.26
CA GLY A 230 -0.52 -13.90 -5.83
C GLY A 230 0.53 -14.96 -5.51
N ILE A 231 1.66 -14.89 -6.19
CA ILE A 231 2.83 -15.73 -5.91
C ILE A 231 3.92 -14.86 -5.30
N TYR A 232 4.50 -15.33 -4.20
CA TYR A 232 5.77 -14.82 -3.69
C TYR A 232 6.90 -15.77 -4.04
N ALA A 233 8.01 -15.20 -4.50
CA ALA A 233 9.28 -15.88 -4.64
C ALA A 233 10.42 -14.86 -4.80
N ASN A 234 11.67 -15.31 -4.66
CA ASN A 234 12.80 -14.45 -5.01
C ASN A 234 12.98 -14.33 -6.54
N ARG A 235 13.77 -13.34 -6.98
CA ARG A 235 14.05 -13.12 -8.41
C ARG A 235 14.57 -14.38 -9.10
N ASN A 236 15.43 -15.17 -8.44
CA ASN A 236 15.99 -16.39 -9.02
C ASN A 236 14.89 -17.41 -9.36
N TRP A 237 13.93 -17.62 -8.46
CA TRP A 237 12.81 -18.52 -8.70
C TRP A 237 11.93 -18.02 -9.85
N PHE A 238 11.56 -16.74 -9.87
CA PHE A 238 10.80 -16.17 -10.99
C PHE A 238 11.53 -16.16 -12.33
N THR A 239 12.87 -16.14 -12.31
CA THR A 239 13.67 -16.12 -13.54
C THR A 239 13.92 -17.52 -14.09
N ASN A 240 14.04 -18.53 -13.22
CA ASN A 240 14.56 -19.84 -13.61
C ASN A 240 13.59 -21.02 -13.42
N TYR A 241 12.61 -20.91 -12.51
CA TYR A 241 11.76 -22.05 -12.13
C TYR A 241 10.27 -21.75 -12.34
N LEU A 242 9.79 -20.57 -11.95
CA LEU A 242 8.40 -20.14 -12.08
C LEU A 242 8.17 -19.45 -13.44
N THR A 243 8.55 -20.13 -14.52
CA THR A 243 8.61 -19.59 -15.88
C THR A 243 7.52 -20.10 -16.82
N ASP A 244 6.67 -21.01 -16.34
CA ASP A 244 5.48 -21.44 -17.08
C ASP A 244 4.52 -20.23 -17.27
N PRO A 245 3.91 -20.05 -18.46
CA PRO A 245 3.00 -18.93 -18.71
C PRO A 245 1.81 -18.85 -17.74
N VAL A 246 1.43 -19.93 -17.05
CA VAL A 246 0.34 -19.87 -16.06
C VAL A 246 0.61 -18.84 -14.95
N PHE A 247 1.88 -18.59 -14.62
CA PHE A 247 2.28 -17.62 -13.60
C PHE A 247 1.95 -16.17 -13.99
N ASP A 248 1.66 -15.88 -15.27
CA ASP A 248 1.22 -14.55 -15.72
C ASP A 248 -0.21 -14.22 -15.28
N ASN A 249 -0.98 -15.22 -14.81
CA ASN A 249 -2.34 -15.00 -14.30
C ASN A 249 -2.35 -14.39 -12.89
N TRP A 250 -1.23 -14.41 -12.16
CA TRP A 250 -1.17 -14.01 -10.75
C TRP A 250 -0.17 -12.89 -10.54
N VAL A 251 -0.49 -12.00 -9.59
CA VAL A 251 0.44 -10.93 -9.23
C VAL A 251 1.71 -11.52 -8.61
N ARG A 252 2.85 -10.94 -8.95
CA ARG A 252 4.15 -11.32 -8.38
C ARG A 252 4.53 -10.40 -7.24
N TRP A 253 4.85 -11.01 -6.11
CA TRP A 253 5.56 -10.38 -5.01
C TRP A 253 7.01 -10.88 -5.05
N VAL A 254 7.91 -10.05 -5.56
CA VAL A 254 9.29 -10.44 -5.88
C VAL A 254 10.22 -10.05 -4.74
N ALA A 255 11.02 -11.01 -4.26
CA ALA A 255 12.12 -10.71 -3.33
C ALA A 255 13.45 -10.53 -4.07
N GLU A 256 14.10 -9.38 -3.85
CA GLU A 256 15.47 -9.13 -4.29
C GLU A 256 16.10 -8.03 -3.43
N TYR A 257 17.20 -8.35 -2.75
CA TYR A 257 17.77 -7.48 -1.74
C TYR A 257 19.07 -6.83 -2.20
N GLY A 258 19.40 -5.67 -1.63
CA GLY A 258 20.69 -5.01 -1.83
C GLY A 258 20.89 -4.41 -3.23
N VAL A 259 19.81 -4.24 -3.98
CA VAL A 259 19.80 -3.63 -5.32
C VAL A 259 19.16 -2.24 -5.27
N SER A 260 19.55 -1.37 -6.21
CA SER A 260 19.00 -0.01 -6.29
C SER A 260 17.56 0.04 -6.77
N GLN A 261 17.16 -0.97 -7.52
CA GLN A 261 15.84 -1.22 -8.06
C GLN A 261 15.74 -2.72 -8.33
N CYS A 262 14.54 -3.30 -8.16
CA CYS A 262 14.33 -4.70 -8.54
C CYS A 262 14.69 -4.91 -10.01
N GLN A 263 15.52 -5.92 -10.27
CA GLN A 263 16.06 -6.28 -11.58
C GLN A 263 15.28 -7.43 -12.23
N TYR A 264 14.16 -7.85 -11.65
CA TYR A 264 13.28 -8.81 -12.30
C TYR A 264 12.71 -8.19 -13.58
N GLY A 265 12.84 -8.93 -14.70
CA GLY A 265 12.47 -8.41 -16.03
C GLY A 265 10.98 -8.53 -16.37
N GLY A 266 10.18 -9.20 -15.54
CA GLY A 266 8.73 -9.34 -15.72
C GLY A 266 7.94 -8.34 -14.86
N GLU A 267 6.62 -8.33 -15.03
CA GLU A 267 5.73 -7.49 -14.22
C GLU A 267 5.61 -8.01 -12.78
N TYR A 268 5.60 -7.10 -11.82
CA TYR A 268 5.41 -7.39 -10.40
C TYR A 268 4.56 -6.32 -9.73
N GLY A 269 3.75 -6.73 -8.75
CA GLY A 269 2.94 -5.81 -7.95
C GLY A 269 3.70 -5.30 -6.73
N MET A 270 4.53 -6.15 -6.13
CA MET A 270 5.23 -5.84 -4.89
C MET A 270 6.69 -6.27 -4.96
N TRP A 271 7.58 -5.47 -4.40
CA TRP A 271 9.00 -5.77 -4.24
C TRP A 271 9.36 -5.83 -2.76
N GLN A 272 9.79 -7.00 -2.28
CA GLN A 272 10.46 -7.14 -0.99
C GLN A 272 11.93 -6.73 -1.16
N LEU A 273 12.25 -5.49 -0.78
CA LEU A 273 13.58 -4.91 -1.00
C LEU A 273 14.60 -5.27 0.09
N SER A 274 14.14 -5.71 1.26
CA SER A 274 15.01 -5.97 2.40
C SER A 274 14.40 -6.97 3.34
N SER A 275 15.22 -7.88 3.85
CA SER A 275 14.94 -8.70 5.04
C SER A 275 15.57 -8.15 6.32
N GLY A 276 16.17 -6.97 6.22
CA GLY A 276 16.90 -6.32 7.29
C GLY A 276 16.20 -5.07 7.82
N GLY A 277 14.92 -4.87 7.56
CA GLY A 277 14.16 -3.68 7.96
C GLY A 277 14.29 -3.31 9.42
N ARG A 278 14.20 -2.01 9.73
CA ARG A 278 14.05 -1.50 11.11
C ARG A 278 12.81 -0.63 11.18
N VAL A 279 11.75 -1.16 11.77
CA VAL A 279 10.47 -0.46 11.98
C VAL A 279 10.22 -0.35 13.48
N LYS A 280 9.87 0.85 13.96
CA LYS A 280 9.52 1.04 15.37
C LYS A 280 8.34 0.15 15.77
N GLY A 281 8.42 -0.45 16.95
CA GLY A 281 7.41 -1.38 17.47
C GLY A 281 7.71 -2.86 17.19
N ILE A 282 8.79 -3.15 16.47
CA ILE A 282 9.31 -4.52 16.29
C ILE A 282 10.66 -4.61 17.01
N ASP A 283 10.61 -4.94 18.31
CA ASP A 283 11.79 -5.06 19.17
C ASP A 283 12.25 -6.51 19.28
N TYR A 284 13.57 -6.72 19.31
CA TYR A 284 14.17 -7.99 19.73
C TYR A 284 15.02 -7.79 20.99
N PRO A 285 15.09 -8.79 21.89
CA PRO A 285 16.01 -8.77 23.02
C PRO A 285 17.47 -8.53 22.59
N ALA A 286 18.25 -7.98 23.52
CA ALA A 286 19.56 -7.35 23.31
C ALA A 286 20.74 -8.29 22.97
N ASP A 287 20.48 -9.48 22.42
CA ASP A 287 21.48 -10.41 21.93
C ASP A 287 21.17 -10.85 20.49
N ASP A 288 21.99 -10.31 19.59
CA ASP A 288 22.08 -10.50 18.14
C ASP A 288 21.26 -9.55 17.23
N GLU A 289 21.98 -8.59 16.65
CA GLU A 289 21.69 -7.77 15.47
C GLU A 289 20.38 -6.96 15.35
N GLY A 290 19.52 -6.90 16.36
CA GLY A 290 18.34 -6.01 16.38
C GLY A 290 17.21 -6.47 15.45
N GLY A 291 15.97 -6.22 15.85
CA GLY A 291 14.80 -6.77 15.17
C GLY A 291 14.73 -6.46 13.69
N ARG A 292 14.78 -7.50 12.87
CA ARG A 292 14.68 -7.43 11.42
C ARG A 292 13.24 -7.70 11.03
N VAL A 293 12.73 -6.89 10.11
CA VAL A 293 11.44 -7.12 9.46
C VAL A 293 11.64 -7.06 7.96
N ASP A 294 10.93 -7.90 7.24
CA ASP A 294 10.91 -7.83 5.79
C ASP A 294 10.14 -6.55 5.39
N VAL A 295 10.77 -5.71 4.57
CA VAL A 295 10.19 -4.45 4.07
C VAL A 295 9.73 -4.67 2.65
N ASN A 296 8.52 -4.20 2.36
CA ASN A 296 7.90 -4.30 1.05
C ASN A 296 7.58 -2.92 0.50
N LEU A 297 7.79 -2.77 -0.79
CA LEU A 297 7.27 -1.65 -1.57
C LEU A 297 6.25 -2.17 -2.55
N MET A 298 5.04 -1.64 -2.45
CA MET A 298 4.02 -1.85 -3.47
C MET A 298 4.35 -0.93 -4.66
N TYR A 299 4.17 -1.44 -5.88
CA TYR A 299 4.42 -0.73 -7.14
C TYR A 299 3.16 -0.57 -8.00
N ARG A 300 2.07 -1.21 -7.61
CA ARG A 300 0.80 -1.09 -8.31
C ARG A 300 -0.32 -0.85 -7.30
N ALA A 301 -0.91 0.34 -7.34
CA ALA A 301 -2.08 0.61 -6.53
C ALA A 301 -3.25 -0.09 -7.20
N GLY A 302 -3.96 -0.95 -6.46
CA GLY A 302 -5.29 -1.41 -6.81
C GLY A 302 -5.51 -1.66 -8.31
N TYR A 303 -4.91 -2.75 -8.80
CA TYR A 303 -5.33 -3.56 -9.95
C TYR A 303 -5.99 -2.89 -11.17
N SER A 304 -5.82 -1.61 -11.49
CA SER A 304 -6.63 -0.98 -12.53
C SER A 304 -6.44 -1.69 -13.87
N SER A 305 -7.51 -2.35 -14.33
CA SER A 305 -7.53 -3.23 -15.51
C SER A 305 -7.21 -2.50 -16.82
N ASP A 306 -7.26 -1.18 -16.79
CA ASP A 306 -7.15 -0.22 -17.87
C ASP A 306 -5.97 0.75 -17.70
N VAL A 307 -5.03 0.43 -16.81
CA VAL A 307 -3.83 1.24 -16.58
C VAL A 307 -2.59 0.36 -16.76
N ALA A 308 -1.77 0.73 -17.74
CA ALA A 308 -0.52 0.05 -18.11
C ALA A 308 0.70 0.86 -17.64
N ALA A 309 1.80 0.17 -17.34
CA ALA A 309 3.02 0.81 -16.82
C ALA A 309 3.64 1.86 -17.77
N GLY A 310 3.42 1.71 -19.08
CA GLY A 310 3.89 2.65 -20.11
C GLY A 310 2.92 3.80 -20.41
N ASP A 311 1.81 3.91 -19.68
CA ASP A 311 0.90 5.03 -19.87
C ASP A 311 1.56 6.34 -19.39
N TRP A 312 1.40 7.41 -20.16
CA TRP A 312 2.07 8.69 -19.91
C TRP A 312 1.80 9.27 -18.51
N PHE A 313 0.62 9.03 -17.94
CA PHE A 313 0.23 9.48 -16.59
C PHE A 313 0.73 8.54 -15.48
N VAL A 314 1.15 7.32 -15.83
CA VAL A 314 1.86 6.39 -14.94
C VAL A 314 3.35 6.68 -14.97
N GLU A 315 3.95 6.83 -16.15
CA GLU A 315 5.37 7.21 -16.31
C GLU A 315 5.68 8.56 -15.64
N SER A 316 4.72 9.49 -15.67
CA SER A 316 4.86 10.75 -14.95
C SER A 316 4.75 10.58 -13.42
N GLY A 317 4.24 9.46 -12.92
CA GLY A 317 3.91 9.20 -11.52
C GLY A 317 2.61 9.87 -11.04
N ALA A 318 1.79 10.43 -11.93
CA ALA A 318 0.53 11.09 -11.59
C ALA A 318 -0.53 10.10 -11.08
N PHE A 319 -0.67 8.95 -11.73
CA PHE A 319 -1.54 7.86 -11.29
C PHE A 319 -1.26 7.49 -9.82
N ASP A 320 -0.01 7.12 -9.56
CA ASP A 320 0.47 6.74 -8.23
C ASP A 320 0.17 7.85 -7.22
N TYR A 321 0.50 9.10 -7.56
CA TYR A 321 0.33 10.24 -6.65
C TYR A 321 -1.10 10.34 -6.12
N VAL A 322 -2.10 10.24 -7.01
CA VAL A 322 -3.51 10.44 -6.66
C VAL A 322 -4.14 9.23 -6.01
N VAL A 323 -3.71 8.01 -6.37
CA VAL A 323 -4.27 6.78 -5.78
C VAL A 323 -3.71 6.54 -4.39
N ILE A 324 -2.40 6.70 -4.17
CA ILE A 324 -1.76 6.54 -2.85
C ILE A 324 -2.36 7.47 -1.80
N ARG A 325 -2.72 8.68 -2.22
CA ARG A 325 -3.25 9.73 -1.34
C ARG A 325 -4.77 9.69 -1.25
N GLU A 326 -5.41 8.68 -1.85
CA GLU A 326 -6.87 8.52 -1.87
C GLU A 326 -7.61 9.73 -2.44
N ILE A 327 -6.92 10.53 -3.28
CA ILE A 327 -7.49 11.70 -3.96
C ILE A 327 -8.37 11.23 -5.12
N MET A 328 -7.89 10.22 -5.85
CA MET A 328 -8.61 9.53 -6.91
C MET A 328 -8.49 8.02 -6.71
N GLY A 329 -9.39 7.26 -7.33
CA GLY A 329 -9.37 5.81 -7.32
C GLY A 329 -10.31 5.25 -8.39
N ASN A 330 -10.42 3.93 -8.45
CA ASN A 330 -11.28 3.24 -9.40
C ASN A 330 -12.75 3.61 -9.22
N TYR A 331 -13.55 3.44 -10.26
CA TYR A 331 -15.00 3.52 -10.09
C TYR A 331 -15.47 2.47 -9.09
N SER A 332 -16.38 2.87 -8.20
CA SER A 332 -16.89 2.00 -7.15
C SER A 332 -17.45 0.69 -7.71
N GLY A 333 -17.11 -0.44 -7.08
CA GLY A 333 -17.53 -1.77 -7.52
C GLY A 333 -16.85 -2.27 -8.79
N THR A 334 -15.82 -1.57 -9.28
CA THR A 334 -15.06 -1.96 -10.45
C THR A 334 -13.56 -1.94 -10.17
N ASN A 335 -12.82 -2.49 -11.11
CA ASN A 335 -11.37 -2.42 -11.15
C ASN A 335 -10.88 -1.54 -12.32
N HIS A 336 -11.62 -0.45 -12.60
CA HIS A 336 -11.41 0.44 -13.75
C HIS A 336 -11.12 1.86 -13.25
N PHE A 337 -9.96 2.43 -13.60
CA PHE A 337 -9.61 3.81 -13.24
C PHE A 337 -10.28 4.83 -14.17
N GLY A 338 -10.53 4.46 -15.43
CA GLY A 338 -11.05 5.28 -16.52
C GLY A 338 -10.14 6.43 -16.89
N PRO A 339 -8.84 6.24 -17.19
CA PRO A 339 -7.90 7.34 -17.42
C PRO A 339 -8.33 8.26 -18.57
N TYR A 340 -8.98 7.71 -19.59
CA TYR A 340 -9.47 8.43 -20.77
C TYR A 340 -10.97 8.74 -20.73
N ASP A 341 -11.66 8.43 -19.64
CA ASP A 341 -13.04 8.83 -19.47
C ASP A 341 -13.13 10.34 -19.28
N THR A 342 -14.17 10.94 -19.87
CA THR A 342 -14.52 12.33 -19.63
C THR A 342 -14.83 12.54 -18.15
N ILE A 343 -14.15 13.49 -17.52
CA ILE A 343 -14.38 13.81 -16.11
C ILE A 343 -15.63 14.67 -15.94
N THR A 344 -16.44 14.36 -14.92
CA THR A 344 -17.65 15.12 -14.59
C THR A 344 -17.38 16.21 -13.55
N ARG A 345 -18.27 17.20 -13.47
CA ARG A 345 -18.18 18.29 -12.48
C ARG A 345 -18.17 17.78 -11.04
N ALA A 346 -18.98 16.76 -10.73
CA ALA A 346 -19.01 16.13 -9.42
C ALA A 346 -17.69 15.43 -9.07
N GLN A 347 -17.08 14.74 -10.03
CA GLN A 347 -15.77 14.12 -9.84
C GLN A 347 -14.71 15.18 -9.55
N VAL A 348 -14.65 16.28 -10.31
CA VAL A 348 -13.69 17.36 -10.05
C VAL A 348 -13.87 17.94 -8.64
N ALA A 349 -15.11 18.26 -8.23
CA ALA A 349 -15.38 18.77 -6.89
C ALA A 349 -14.96 17.78 -5.78
N THR A 350 -15.24 16.49 -5.97
CA THR A 350 -14.85 15.42 -5.02
C THR A 350 -13.33 15.28 -4.91
N ILE A 351 -12.62 15.37 -6.04
CA ILE A 351 -11.16 15.25 -6.09
C ILE A 351 -10.50 16.45 -5.39
N LEU A 352 -10.98 17.67 -5.65
CA LEU A 352 -10.48 18.88 -4.98
C LEU A 352 -10.78 18.86 -3.47
N TRP A 353 -11.96 18.38 -3.07
CA TRP A 353 -12.32 18.22 -1.67
C TRP A 353 -11.41 17.21 -0.95
N ARG A 354 -11.12 16.07 -1.58
CA ARG A 354 -10.16 15.09 -1.05
C ARG A 354 -8.74 15.63 -1.00
N LEU A 355 -8.32 16.40 -2.01
CA LEU A 355 -7.04 17.10 -2.02
C LEU A 355 -6.90 18.06 -0.84
N ALA A 356 -7.99 18.74 -0.44
CA ALA A 356 -8.04 19.58 0.76
C ALA A 356 -8.12 18.80 2.09
N GLY A 357 -8.07 17.47 2.08
CA GLY A 357 -8.18 16.64 3.28
C GLY A 357 -9.61 16.34 3.71
N SER A 358 -10.58 16.44 2.80
CA SER A 358 -12.00 16.14 3.04
C SER A 358 -12.64 16.90 4.22
N PRO A 359 -12.48 18.23 4.31
CA PRO A 359 -13.01 19.03 5.42
C PRO A 359 -14.54 18.96 5.49
N ALA A 360 -15.07 18.98 6.72
CA ALA A 360 -16.50 19.07 6.96
C ALA A 360 -17.05 20.44 6.52
N SER A 361 -18.35 20.48 6.20
CA SER A 361 -19.07 21.69 5.80
C SER A 361 -20.27 21.96 6.70
N SER A 362 -20.58 23.23 6.90
CA SER A 362 -21.82 23.66 7.59
C SER A 362 -23.01 23.77 6.63
N VAL A 363 -22.77 23.77 5.31
CA VAL A 363 -23.80 23.79 4.28
C VAL A 363 -24.45 22.40 4.21
N SER A 364 -25.78 22.38 4.16
CA SER A 364 -26.59 21.15 4.11
C SER A 364 -27.51 21.07 2.89
N GLN A 365 -27.44 22.04 1.97
CA GLN A 365 -28.13 22.06 0.67
C GLN A 365 -27.30 22.96 -0.28
N PRO A 366 -26.27 22.43 -0.97
CA PRO A 366 -25.34 23.26 -1.74
C PRO A 366 -25.94 23.81 -3.03
N PHE A 367 -26.76 23.00 -3.69
CA PHE A 367 -27.44 23.29 -4.95
C PHE A 367 -28.75 22.49 -5.02
N SER A 368 -29.72 23.00 -5.78
CA SER A 368 -31.04 22.38 -5.98
C SER A 368 -31.02 20.99 -6.62
N ASP A 369 -29.95 20.65 -7.34
CA ASP A 369 -29.76 19.40 -8.06
C ASP A 369 -28.69 18.49 -7.41
N ALA A 370 -28.31 18.76 -6.16
CA ALA A 370 -27.40 17.91 -5.40
C ALA A 370 -28.18 16.85 -4.59
N ASP A 371 -28.03 15.58 -4.93
CA ASP A 371 -28.64 14.47 -4.18
C ASP A 371 -27.84 14.16 -2.89
N PRO A 372 -28.45 14.21 -1.69
CA PRO A 372 -27.78 13.91 -0.43
C PRO A 372 -27.26 12.47 -0.27
N ASN A 373 -27.71 11.54 -1.11
CA ASN A 373 -27.27 10.14 -1.06
C ASN A 373 -26.09 9.84 -2.00
N GLU A 374 -25.68 10.81 -2.80
CA GLU A 374 -24.61 10.63 -3.78
C GLU A 374 -23.22 10.89 -3.20
N TYR A 375 -22.22 10.20 -3.76
CA TYR A 375 -20.83 10.22 -3.26
C TYR A 375 -20.20 11.61 -3.21
N TYR A 376 -20.67 12.53 -4.06
CA TYR A 376 -20.13 13.89 -4.20
C TYR A 376 -20.78 14.90 -3.26
N TYR A 377 -21.82 14.54 -2.51
CA TYR A 377 -22.66 15.50 -1.80
C TYR A 377 -21.89 16.36 -0.79
N ASN A 378 -21.10 15.72 0.07
CA ASN A 378 -20.29 16.43 1.08
C ASN A 378 -19.25 17.34 0.42
N ALA A 379 -18.65 16.90 -0.69
CA ALA A 379 -17.73 17.70 -1.47
C ALA A 379 -18.41 18.95 -2.05
N LEU A 380 -19.66 18.85 -2.52
CA LEU A 380 -20.41 20.00 -3.00
C LEU A 380 -20.81 20.97 -1.89
N CYS A 381 -21.16 20.46 -0.71
CA CYS A 381 -21.43 21.28 0.48
C CYS A 381 -20.22 22.17 0.80
N TRP A 382 -19.05 21.55 0.93
CA TRP A 382 -17.80 22.26 1.15
C TRP A 382 -17.46 23.21 0.00
N ALA A 383 -17.51 22.73 -1.25
CA ALA A 383 -17.12 23.54 -2.41
C ALA A 383 -18.00 24.79 -2.57
N LYS A 384 -19.28 24.72 -2.21
CA LYS A 384 -20.19 25.86 -2.16
C LYS A 384 -19.84 26.81 -1.01
N GLU A 385 -19.60 26.28 0.19
CA GLU A 385 -19.32 27.06 1.39
C GLU A 385 -18.09 27.95 1.22
N ILE A 386 -17.01 27.39 0.67
CA ILE A 386 -15.74 28.10 0.54
C ILE A 386 -15.53 28.77 -0.82
N GLY A 387 -16.47 28.59 -1.76
CA GLY A 387 -16.43 29.26 -3.06
C GLY A 387 -15.55 28.61 -4.14
N VAL A 388 -15.16 27.34 -3.98
CA VAL A 388 -14.49 26.56 -5.05
C VAL A 388 -15.40 26.41 -6.26
N SER A 389 -16.71 26.20 -6.03
CA SER A 389 -17.71 26.22 -7.11
C SER A 389 -18.94 27.04 -6.73
N THR A 390 -19.41 27.82 -7.70
CA THR A 390 -20.60 28.65 -7.61
C THR A 390 -21.79 28.09 -8.40
N GLY A 391 -21.64 26.94 -9.06
CA GLY A 391 -22.67 26.37 -9.94
C GLY A 391 -22.79 27.12 -11.28
N TYR A 392 -23.93 26.96 -11.97
CA TYR A 392 -24.23 27.70 -13.18
C TYR A 392 -24.73 29.11 -12.87
N SER A 393 -24.12 30.11 -13.50
CA SER A 393 -24.47 31.51 -13.30
C SER A 393 -25.96 31.79 -13.53
N GLY A 394 -26.58 32.55 -12.63
CA GLY A 394 -28.00 32.89 -12.69
C GLY A 394 -28.96 31.76 -12.30
N THR A 395 -28.44 30.63 -11.80
CA THR A 395 -29.24 29.47 -11.34
C THR A 395 -28.81 29.03 -9.95
N ASP A 396 -29.55 28.09 -9.35
CA ASP A 396 -29.12 27.36 -8.15
C ASP A 396 -28.79 25.88 -8.48
N SER A 397 -28.27 25.62 -9.67
CA SER A 397 -27.93 24.27 -10.14
C SER A 397 -26.43 24.12 -10.39
N PHE A 398 -25.91 22.93 -10.16
CA PHE A 398 -24.50 22.60 -10.33
C PHE A 398 -24.21 21.76 -11.57
N GLY A 399 -25.10 20.86 -11.96
CA GLY A 399 -24.89 19.87 -13.03
C GLY A 399 -23.89 18.77 -12.66
N PRO A 400 -24.15 17.91 -11.65
CA PRO A 400 -23.15 16.95 -11.14
C PRO A 400 -22.53 16.04 -12.21
N ASN A 401 -23.34 15.59 -13.16
CA ASN A 401 -22.95 14.62 -14.19
C ASN A 401 -22.47 15.28 -15.48
N ASP A 402 -22.50 16.60 -15.58
CA ASP A 402 -22.10 17.28 -16.81
C ASP A 402 -20.58 17.15 -17.02
N PRO A 403 -20.14 16.93 -18.27
CA PRO A 403 -18.73 16.84 -18.60
C PRO A 403 -18.05 18.20 -18.41
N VAL A 404 -16.78 18.16 -18.03
CA VAL A 404 -15.95 19.37 -17.83
C VAL A 404 -15.03 19.58 -19.03
N THR A 405 -15.03 20.80 -19.57
CA THR A 405 -14.04 21.20 -20.58
C THR A 405 -12.71 21.55 -19.92
N ARG A 406 -11.63 21.56 -20.71
CA ARG A 406 -10.28 21.85 -20.20
C ARG A 406 -10.16 23.25 -19.58
N GLU A 407 -10.80 24.27 -20.16
CA GLU A 407 -10.81 25.63 -19.59
C GLU A 407 -11.65 25.73 -18.31
N GLN A 408 -12.72 24.94 -18.19
CA GLN A 408 -13.53 24.86 -16.98
C GLN A 408 -12.76 24.15 -15.86
N LEU A 409 -11.99 23.11 -16.20
CA LEU A 409 -11.11 22.43 -15.25
C LEU A 409 -10.05 23.38 -14.70
N ALA A 410 -9.39 24.16 -15.56
CA ALA A 410 -8.44 25.20 -15.15
C ALA A 410 -9.08 26.23 -14.22
N THR A 411 -10.31 26.67 -14.53
CA THR A 411 -11.06 27.64 -13.72
C THR A 411 -11.37 27.11 -12.32
N LEU A 412 -11.82 25.85 -12.21
CA LEU A 412 -12.10 25.22 -10.91
C LEU A 412 -10.82 25.06 -10.07
N PHE A 413 -9.71 24.67 -10.70
CA PHE A 413 -8.43 24.49 -10.02
C PHE A 413 -7.83 25.83 -9.56
N ALA A 414 -7.90 26.88 -10.38
CA ALA A 414 -7.46 28.22 -9.99
C ALA A 414 -8.29 28.73 -8.80
N ARG A 415 -9.62 28.54 -8.82
CA ARG A 415 -10.45 28.90 -7.66
C ARG A 415 -10.02 28.15 -6.42
N TYR A 416 -9.85 26.82 -6.50
CA TYR A 416 -9.31 26.02 -5.40
C TYR A 416 -8.01 26.62 -4.84
N ALA A 417 -7.03 26.87 -5.70
CA ALA A 417 -5.73 27.40 -5.30
C ALA A 417 -5.86 28.75 -4.58
N SER A 418 -6.75 29.61 -5.05
CA SER A 418 -7.00 30.92 -4.45
C SER A 418 -7.73 30.82 -3.11
N VAL A 419 -8.85 30.10 -3.04
CA VAL A 419 -9.73 30.14 -1.86
C VAL A 419 -9.33 29.16 -0.76
N VAL A 420 -8.67 28.05 -1.10
CA VAL A 420 -8.22 27.04 -0.13
C VAL A 420 -6.82 27.36 0.35
N ASP A 421 -5.89 27.60 -0.57
CA ASP A 421 -4.46 27.76 -0.25
C ASP A 421 -4.02 29.24 -0.20
N GLY A 422 -4.90 30.19 -0.52
CA GLY A 422 -4.59 31.62 -0.53
C GLY A 422 -3.61 32.02 -1.63
N ARG A 423 -3.46 31.22 -2.69
CA ARG A 423 -2.50 31.48 -3.77
C ARG A 423 -2.99 32.63 -4.66
N ASP A 424 -2.02 33.42 -5.15
CA ASP A 424 -2.27 34.38 -6.23
C ASP A 424 -2.39 33.60 -7.55
N THR A 425 -3.57 33.69 -8.15
CA THR A 425 -3.90 33.01 -9.41
C THR A 425 -4.03 33.99 -10.58
N SER A 426 -3.48 35.20 -10.44
CA SER A 426 -3.36 36.15 -11.55
C SER A 426 -2.31 35.69 -12.57
N SER A 427 -2.46 36.15 -13.80
CA SER A 427 -1.56 35.79 -14.90
C SER A 427 -1.56 36.88 -15.99
N ASP A 428 -0.38 37.14 -16.56
CA ASP A 428 -0.23 37.99 -17.74
C ASP A 428 -0.50 37.23 -19.06
N CYS A 429 -0.78 35.93 -18.93
CA CYS A 429 -1.08 34.97 -19.99
C CYS A 429 0.06 34.81 -21.01
N SER A 430 1.29 35.19 -20.66
CA SER A 430 2.40 35.26 -21.60
C SER A 430 2.75 33.90 -22.21
N ALA A 431 2.84 32.84 -21.40
CA ALA A 431 3.12 31.50 -21.90
C ALA A 431 1.87 30.92 -22.60
N MET A 432 0.68 31.15 -22.05
CA MET A 432 -0.58 30.75 -22.70
C MET A 432 -0.73 31.34 -24.11
N ASN A 433 -0.46 32.63 -24.29
CA ASN A 433 -0.58 33.32 -25.59
C ASN A 433 0.38 32.78 -26.66
N SER A 434 1.41 32.00 -26.27
CA SER A 434 2.33 31.34 -27.19
C SER A 434 1.87 29.96 -27.66
N LYS A 435 0.79 29.43 -27.07
CA LYS A 435 0.23 28.09 -27.35
C LYS A 435 -0.82 28.15 -28.45
N ASN A 436 -1.02 27.03 -29.13
CA ASN A 436 -2.07 26.91 -30.14
C ASN A 436 -3.45 26.84 -29.45
N GLY A 437 -4.44 27.55 -29.99
CA GLY A 437 -5.79 27.64 -29.43
C GLY A 437 -5.92 28.61 -28.25
N ALA A 438 -4.92 29.49 -28.03
CA ALA A 438 -5.00 30.51 -26.98
C ALA A 438 -6.10 31.56 -27.23
N ASP A 439 -6.43 31.81 -28.50
CA ASP A 439 -7.52 32.67 -28.96
C ASP A 439 -8.90 32.01 -28.86
N GLU A 440 -8.95 30.70 -28.63
CA GLU A 440 -10.20 29.95 -28.41
C GLU A 440 -10.62 29.91 -26.94
N VAL A 441 -9.76 30.38 -26.02
CA VAL A 441 -10.05 30.41 -24.58
C VAL A 441 -11.15 31.42 -24.32
N SER A 442 -12.24 30.98 -23.69
CA SER A 442 -13.35 31.87 -23.35
C SER A 442 -12.91 32.98 -22.39
N ASP A 443 -13.46 34.19 -22.55
CA ASP A 443 -13.12 35.37 -21.73
C ASP A 443 -13.20 35.09 -20.22
N TYR A 444 -14.21 34.32 -19.78
CA TYR A 444 -14.40 34.00 -18.37
C TYR A 444 -13.32 33.08 -17.78
N ALA A 445 -12.66 32.29 -18.63
CA ALA A 445 -11.63 31.32 -18.23
C ALA A 445 -10.21 31.84 -18.49
N ARG A 446 -10.07 32.95 -19.22
CA ARG A 446 -8.79 33.41 -19.77
C ARG A 446 -7.70 33.60 -18.72
N GLU A 447 -8.00 34.25 -17.61
CA GLU A 447 -7.02 34.48 -16.53
C GLU A 447 -6.64 33.16 -15.82
N ALA A 448 -7.63 32.32 -15.49
CA ALA A 448 -7.39 31.05 -14.82
C ALA A 448 -6.62 30.05 -15.70
N MET A 449 -6.96 29.97 -16.99
CA MET A 449 -6.24 29.17 -17.97
C MET A 449 -4.83 29.73 -18.19
N GLY A 450 -4.69 31.06 -18.23
CA GLY A 450 -3.41 31.75 -18.29
C GLY A 450 -2.51 31.34 -17.15
N TRP A 451 -2.99 31.45 -15.91
CA TRP A 451 -2.27 31.05 -14.71
C TRP A 451 -1.88 29.58 -14.76
N ALA A 452 -2.81 28.70 -15.12
CA ALA A 452 -2.54 27.26 -15.19
C ALA A 452 -1.44 26.93 -16.23
N VAL A 453 -1.39 27.64 -17.35
CA VAL A 453 -0.36 27.41 -18.38
C VAL A 453 0.97 28.06 -18.02
N ASP A 454 0.95 29.31 -17.55
CA ASP A 454 2.16 30.07 -17.21
C ASP A 454 2.92 29.45 -16.03
N THR A 455 2.21 28.80 -15.11
CA THR A 455 2.79 28.06 -13.98
C THR A 455 3.18 26.62 -14.36
N GLY A 456 2.80 26.13 -15.54
CA GLY A 456 3.09 24.76 -15.98
C GLY A 456 2.15 23.69 -15.41
N LEU A 457 1.09 24.09 -14.70
CA LEU A 457 0.01 23.18 -14.27
C LEU A 457 -0.63 22.50 -15.49
N ILE A 458 -0.80 23.24 -16.60
CA ILE A 458 -1.27 22.74 -17.90
C ILE A 458 -0.19 22.98 -18.96
N ALA A 459 0.25 21.92 -19.65
CA ALA A 459 1.23 22.03 -20.75
C ALA A 459 0.59 22.08 -22.16
N GLY A 460 -0.63 21.56 -22.31
CA GLY A 460 -1.27 21.27 -23.61
C GLY A 460 -1.30 19.77 -23.92
N VAL A 461 -2.19 19.32 -24.81
CA VAL A 461 -2.42 17.89 -25.11
C VAL A 461 -1.18 17.21 -25.69
N ASN A 462 -0.45 17.91 -26.57
CA ASN A 462 0.84 17.48 -27.13
C ASN A 462 1.99 18.42 -26.74
N GLY A 463 1.84 19.13 -25.62
CA GLY A 463 2.79 20.15 -25.17
C GLY A 463 2.65 21.53 -25.84
N THR A 464 1.81 21.67 -26.88
CA THR A 464 1.56 22.97 -27.55
C THR A 464 0.07 23.32 -27.71
N ASP A 465 -0.80 22.34 -27.89
CA ASP A 465 -2.22 22.58 -28.18
C ASP A 465 -3.04 22.65 -26.89
N LEU A 466 -3.76 23.76 -26.68
CA LEU A 466 -4.55 23.96 -25.45
C LEU A 466 -5.88 23.22 -25.48
N GLU A 467 -6.59 23.25 -26.62
CA GLU A 467 -7.95 22.74 -26.81
C GLU A 467 -8.89 23.15 -25.66
N PRO A 468 -9.11 24.45 -25.40
CA PRO A 468 -9.79 24.91 -24.19
C PRO A 468 -11.23 24.40 -24.06
N GLY A 469 -11.98 24.34 -25.17
CA GLY A 469 -13.32 23.75 -25.22
C GLY A 469 -13.34 22.22 -25.32
N GLY A 470 -12.18 21.58 -25.42
CA GLY A 470 -12.05 20.13 -25.54
C GLY A 470 -12.36 19.38 -24.25
N THR A 471 -12.53 18.07 -24.37
CA THR A 471 -12.79 17.14 -23.27
C THR A 471 -11.63 17.11 -22.27
N ALA A 472 -11.92 17.19 -20.97
CA ALA A 472 -10.95 16.88 -19.93
C ALA A 472 -11.11 15.43 -19.47
N TRP A 473 -10.00 14.70 -19.36
CA TRP A 473 -9.99 13.31 -18.91
C TRP A 473 -9.63 13.18 -17.44
N ARG A 474 -9.98 12.04 -16.83
CA ARG A 474 -9.56 11.71 -15.46
C ARG A 474 -8.03 11.68 -15.30
N ALA A 475 -7.29 11.13 -16.26
CA ALA A 475 -5.83 11.17 -16.24
C ALA A 475 -5.27 12.61 -16.30
N SER A 476 -5.93 13.51 -17.05
CA SER A 476 -5.55 14.94 -17.06
C SER A 476 -5.73 15.59 -15.69
N MET A 477 -6.80 15.23 -14.95
CA MET A 477 -6.99 15.70 -13.58
C MET A 477 -5.91 15.16 -12.64
N ALA A 478 -5.53 13.88 -12.77
CA ALA A 478 -4.46 13.29 -11.95
C ALA A 478 -3.13 14.03 -12.11
N GLU A 479 -2.79 14.41 -13.34
CA GLU A 479 -1.61 15.21 -13.67
C GLU A 479 -1.63 16.60 -13.08
N MET A 480 -2.75 17.30 -13.22
CA MET A 480 -2.92 18.62 -12.61
C MET A 480 -2.76 18.53 -11.09
N VAL A 481 -3.37 17.54 -10.44
CA VAL A 481 -3.23 17.33 -8.99
C VAL A 481 -1.76 17.08 -8.61
N LYS A 482 -1.05 16.19 -9.31
CA LYS A 482 0.36 15.92 -9.02
C LYS A 482 1.21 17.17 -9.20
N ARG A 483 1.08 17.87 -10.33
CA ARG A 483 1.85 19.10 -10.60
C ARG A 483 1.55 20.17 -9.56
N TYR A 484 0.28 20.31 -9.17
CA TYR A 484 -0.15 21.26 -8.16
C TYR A 484 0.57 21.08 -6.81
N SER A 485 0.90 19.83 -6.45
CA SER A 485 1.61 19.54 -5.20
C SER A 485 3.10 19.92 -5.21
N SER A 486 3.67 20.16 -6.39
CA SER A 486 5.08 20.53 -6.56
C SER A 486 5.31 22.04 -6.53
N PHE A 487 4.26 22.85 -6.35
CA PHE A 487 4.32 24.32 -6.31
C PHE A 487 4.55 24.89 -4.92
#